data_AF-A0AAP0WQ89-F1
#
_entry.id   AF-A0AAP0WQ89-F1
#
_cell.length_a   1.000
_cell.length_b   1.000
_cell.length_c   1.000
_cell.angle_alpha   90.00
_cell.angle_beta   90.00
_cell.angle_gamma   90.00
#
_symmetry.space_group_name_H-M   'P 1'
#
loop_
_entity.id
_entity.type
_entity.pdbx_description
1 polymer ?
#
loop_
_entity_poly.entity_id
_entity_poly.type
_entity_poly.pdbx_seq_one_letter_code
_entity_poly.pdbx_strand_id
1 'polypeptide(L)'
;MYVTRPLSLYRKFPNSLSLPPPEGPNSGYLPIQDEESETTTCFGLCKDREIRDLPVPQNKNLTIRYASGAGDSQYVSYDHVVLVPVLNQPLSSNRYHAIQARGKHKGEAFANSKEEDMGTCCFCNFVRDLKPRPLDPHDIYQQFEIYLRGTTCNHWGGFYARSVAPDGFPPHFLRRKGWEITTKSPKNYELGEALGLDPALRARLPEFDFPLLNKSSETIVVGNGIVHSCLLKKEH
;
A
#
# COMPACT_ATOMS: atom_id res chain seq x y z
N MET A 1 -2.49 13.02 -3.33
CA MET A 1 -3.02 12.61 -4.65
C MET A 1 -2.12 11.54 -5.22
N TYR A 2 -2.68 10.42 -5.67
CA TYR A 2 -1.90 9.38 -6.29
C TYR A 2 -2.04 9.38 -7.81
N VAL A 3 -0.95 8.97 -8.45
CA VAL A 3 -0.86 8.67 -9.88
C VAL A 3 -0.68 7.16 -10.02
N THR A 4 -1.44 6.53 -10.90
CA THR A 4 -1.32 5.08 -11.12
C THR A 4 -0.23 4.77 -12.13
N ARG A 5 0.46 3.64 -11.93
CA ARG A 5 1.40 3.10 -12.90
C ARG A 5 1.26 1.57 -12.95
N PRO A 6 1.34 0.95 -14.15
CA PRO A 6 1.25 -0.49 -14.29
C PRO A 6 2.43 -1.18 -13.60
N LEU A 7 2.18 -2.33 -12.98
CA LEU A 7 3.20 -3.10 -12.27
C LEU A 7 4.24 -3.68 -13.23
N SER A 8 3.84 -4.00 -14.48
CA SER A 8 4.76 -4.45 -15.54
C SER A 8 5.87 -3.43 -15.84
N LEU A 9 5.59 -2.13 -15.74
CA LEU A 9 6.57 -1.07 -15.93
C LEU A 9 7.71 -1.18 -14.91
N TYR A 10 7.39 -1.39 -13.64
CA TYR A 10 8.39 -1.51 -12.59
C TYR A 10 9.23 -2.79 -12.72
N ARG A 11 8.63 -3.88 -13.21
CA ARG A 11 9.35 -5.13 -13.49
C ARG A 11 10.33 -4.99 -14.65
N LYS A 12 9.94 -4.28 -15.72
CA LYS A 12 10.81 -4.02 -16.88
C LYS A 12 11.91 -3.01 -16.56
N PHE A 13 11.60 -2.00 -15.75
CA PHE A 13 12.50 -0.90 -15.43
C PHE A 13 12.59 -0.70 -13.92
N PRO A 14 13.35 -1.53 -13.18
CA PRO A 14 13.43 -1.44 -11.72
C PRO A 14 13.87 -0.06 -11.21
N ASN A 15 14.69 0.67 -11.97
CA ASN A 15 15.10 2.05 -11.64
C ASN A 15 13.93 3.02 -11.51
N SER A 16 12.78 2.73 -12.14
CA SER A 16 11.57 3.55 -12.03
C SER A 16 10.96 3.56 -10.62
N LEU A 17 11.29 2.58 -9.77
CA LEU A 17 10.86 2.55 -8.36
C LEU A 17 11.48 3.69 -7.54
N SER A 18 12.64 4.18 -7.94
CA SER A 18 13.38 5.26 -7.28
C SER A 18 13.07 6.64 -7.85
N LEU A 19 12.12 6.75 -8.78
CA LEU A 19 11.67 8.04 -9.28
C LEU A 19 11.07 8.87 -8.13
N PRO A 20 11.30 10.19 -8.13
CA PRO A 20 10.65 11.06 -7.17
C PRO A 20 9.12 10.98 -7.35
N PRO A 21 8.34 11.23 -6.28
CA PRO A 21 6.89 11.33 -6.38
C PRO A 21 6.43 12.31 -7.47
N PRO A 22 5.20 12.16 -7.99
CA PRO A 22 4.61 13.11 -8.94
C PRO A 22 4.64 14.56 -8.42
N GLU A 23 4.53 15.53 -9.33
CA GLU A 23 4.49 16.94 -8.94
C GLU A 23 3.30 17.24 -8.00
N GLY A 24 3.57 18.08 -6.98
CA GLY A 24 2.58 18.56 -6.02
C GLY A 24 2.77 17.99 -4.60
N PRO A 25 2.28 18.68 -3.57
CA PRO A 25 2.40 18.21 -2.19
C PRO A 25 1.53 16.97 -1.96
N ASN A 26 1.98 16.08 -1.07
CA ASN A 26 1.25 14.87 -0.69
C ASN A 26 0.92 14.00 -1.90
N SER A 27 1.89 13.83 -2.80
CA SER A 27 1.77 13.04 -4.02
C SER A 27 2.42 11.66 -3.88
N GLY A 28 2.03 10.70 -4.72
CA GLY A 28 2.66 9.38 -4.72
C GLY A 28 2.24 8.52 -5.91
N TYR A 29 2.86 7.36 -6.04
CA TYR A 29 2.49 6.36 -7.05
C TYR A 29 1.64 5.24 -6.44
N LEU A 30 0.61 4.79 -7.17
CA LEU A 30 -0.14 3.56 -6.87
C LEU A 30 0.15 2.53 -7.98
N PRO A 31 0.88 1.45 -7.66
CA PRO A 31 1.05 0.34 -8.57
C PRO A 31 -0.30 -0.36 -8.81
N ILE A 32 -0.63 -0.61 -10.07
CA ILE A 32 -1.80 -1.40 -10.48
C ILE A 32 -1.33 -2.65 -11.21
N GLN A 33 -1.89 -3.81 -10.88
CA GLN A 33 -1.59 -5.03 -11.60
C GLN A 33 -2.33 -5.02 -12.93
N ASP A 34 -1.58 -4.87 -14.01
CA ASP A 34 -2.01 -4.93 -15.40
C ASP A 34 -1.85 -6.35 -15.98
N GLU A 35 -2.44 -6.62 -17.15
CA GLU A 35 -2.46 -7.94 -17.78
C GLU A 35 -1.06 -8.52 -18.02
N GLU A 36 -0.10 -7.70 -18.44
CA GLU A 36 1.28 -8.13 -18.68
C GLU A 36 1.99 -8.55 -17.38
N SER A 37 1.55 -8.03 -16.24
CA SER A 37 2.08 -8.38 -14.94
C SER A 37 1.37 -9.58 -14.28
N GLU A 38 0.30 -10.11 -14.88
CA GLU A 38 -0.37 -11.30 -14.36
C GLU A 38 0.48 -12.55 -14.63
N THR A 39 0.80 -13.28 -13.56
CA THR A 39 1.51 -14.55 -13.63
C THR A 39 0.53 -15.71 -13.48
N THR A 40 0.90 -16.86 -14.03
CA THR A 40 0.09 -18.09 -13.96
C THR A 40 0.89 -19.24 -13.38
N THR A 41 0.21 -20.08 -12.60
CA THR A 41 0.70 -21.37 -12.11
C THR A 41 0.01 -22.51 -12.86
N CYS A 42 0.33 -23.77 -12.50
CA CYS A 42 -0.30 -24.97 -13.08
C CYS A 42 -0.23 -24.99 -14.62
N PHE A 43 0.96 -24.74 -15.20
CA PHE A 43 1.18 -24.71 -16.66
C PHE A 43 0.27 -23.72 -17.42
N GLY A 44 -0.07 -22.58 -16.80
CA GLY A 44 -0.90 -21.56 -17.42
C GLY A 44 -2.40 -21.65 -17.09
N LEU A 45 -2.82 -22.68 -16.36
CA LEU A 45 -4.25 -22.94 -16.09
C LEU A 45 -4.80 -22.12 -14.91
N CYS A 46 -3.94 -21.72 -13.98
CA CYS A 46 -4.35 -21.01 -12.76
C CYS A 46 -3.67 -19.66 -12.70
N LYS A 47 -4.40 -18.59 -12.37
CA LYS A 47 -3.77 -17.30 -12.04
C LYS A 47 -2.97 -17.45 -10.75
N ASP A 48 -1.71 -17.02 -10.76
CA ASP A 48 -0.91 -16.89 -9.56
C ASP A 48 -1.48 -15.75 -8.71
N ARG A 49 -1.64 -16.02 -7.42
CA ARG A 49 -2.22 -15.08 -6.47
C ARG A 49 -1.20 -14.60 -5.45
N GLU A 50 -0.01 -15.17 -5.42
CA GLU A 50 1.03 -14.81 -4.48
C GLU A 50 1.82 -13.60 -4.98
N ILE A 51 2.03 -12.63 -4.11
CA ILE A 51 3.01 -11.57 -4.34
C ILE A 51 4.32 -12.03 -3.70
N ARG A 52 5.39 -12.01 -4.50
CA ARG A 52 6.74 -12.41 -4.07
C ARG A 52 7.74 -11.26 -4.06
N ASP A 53 7.32 -10.10 -4.56
CA ASP A 53 8.17 -8.92 -4.67
C ASP A 53 7.36 -7.63 -4.49
N LEU A 54 8.05 -6.53 -4.18
CA LEU A 54 7.48 -5.19 -4.06
C LEU A 54 7.61 -4.44 -5.39
N PRO A 55 6.71 -3.47 -5.67
CA PRO A 55 5.69 -2.92 -4.80
C PRO A 55 4.35 -3.66 -4.85
N VAL A 56 3.52 -3.46 -3.83
CA VAL A 56 2.22 -4.15 -3.70
C VAL A 56 1.15 -3.49 -4.59
N PRO A 57 0.45 -4.25 -5.46
CA PRO A 57 -0.61 -3.72 -6.32
C PRO A 57 -1.86 -3.31 -5.51
N GLN A 58 -2.49 -2.21 -5.93
CA GLN A 58 -3.59 -1.54 -5.22
C GLN A 58 -4.98 -1.86 -5.80
N ASN A 59 -5.02 -2.50 -6.96
CA ASN A 59 -6.26 -2.93 -7.62
C ASN A 59 -6.69 -4.35 -7.22
N LYS A 60 -6.07 -4.94 -6.18
CA LYS A 60 -6.39 -6.28 -5.67
C LYS A 60 -6.70 -6.24 -4.17
N ASN A 61 -7.56 -7.14 -3.70
CA ASN A 61 -7.74 -7.37 -2.27
C ASN A 61 -6.56 -8.17 -1.73
N LEU A 62 -5.92 -7.69 -0.67
CA LEU A 62 -4.77 -8.37 -0.07
C LEU A 62 -5.21 -9.18 1.15
N THR A 63 -4.57 -10.33 1.32
CA THR A 63 -4.62 -11.13 2.55
C THR A 63 -3.21 -11.51 2.92
N ILE A 64 -2.77 -11.07 4.10
CA ILE A 64 -1.52 -11.53 4.69
C ILE A 64 -1.78 -12.89 5.32
N ARG A 65 -1.00 -13.88 4.92
CA ARG A 65 -1.08 -15.26 5.42
C ARG A 65 0.20 -15.56 6.19
N TYR A 66 0.06 -16.16 7.36
CA TYR A 66 1.18 -16.67 8.12
C TYR A 66 0.87 -18.09 8.58
N ALA A 67 1.80 -19.02 8.34
CA ALA A 67 1.71 -20.40 8.79
C ALA A 67 2.92 -20.72 9.68
N SER A 68 2.67 -21.37 10.81
CA SER A 68 3.71 -21.84 11.74
C SER A 68 3.34 -23.21 12.31
N GLY A 69 4.35 -23.98 12.72
CA GLY A 69 4.16 -25.35 13.22
C GLY A 69 4.23 -26.39 12.10
N ALA A 70 4.20 -27.67 12.49
CA ALA A 70 4.25 -28.81 11.58
C ALA A 70 3.24 -29.89 12.04
N GLY A 71 2.68 -30.64 11.07
CA GLY A 71 1.67 -31.67 11.34
C GLY A 71 0.43 -31.11 12.03
N ASP A 72 -0.05 -31.80 13.06
CA ASP A 72 -1.29 -31.45 13.78
C ASP A 72 -1.20 -30.15 14.59
N SER A 73 0.00 -29.60 14.79
CA SER A 73 0.24 -28.33 15.50
C SER A 73 0.27 -27.11 14.57
N GLN A 74 -0.10 -27.28 13.29
CA GLN A 74 -0.07 -26.21 12.32
C GLN A 74 -1.10 -25.11 12.65
N TYR A 75 -0.60 -23.90 12.86
CA TYR A 75 -1.41 -22.70 13.02
C TYR A 75 -1.30 -21.84 11.77
N VAL A 76 -2.44 -21.39 11.24
CA VAL A 76 -2.50 -20.47 10.09
C VAL A 76 -3.36 -19.28 10.44
N SER A 77 -2.82 -18.07 10.27
CA SER A 77 -3.57 -16.82 10.44
C SER A 77 -3.73 -16.07 9.12
N TYR A 78 -4.84 -15.35 9.00
CA TYR A 78 -5.21 -14.54 7.83
C TYR A 78 -5.59 -13.13 8.26
N ASP A 79 -4.89 -12.14 7.74
CA ASP A 79 -5.11 -10.73 8.04
C ASP A 79 -5.47 -9.99 6.75
N HIS A 80 -6.69 -9.45 6.69
CA HIS A 80 -7.18 -8.70 5.53
C HIS A 80 -6.80 -7.23 5.64
N VAL A 81 -5.88 -6.80 4.79
CA VAL A 81 -5.31 -5.44 4.85
C VAL A 81 -5.26 -4.78 3.48
N VAL A 82 -5.15 -3.45 3.48
CA VAL A 82 -4.75 -2.66 2.32
C VAL A 82 -3.42 -2.01 2.67
N LEU A 83 -2.40 -2.19 1.83
CA LEU A 83 -1.06 -1.63 2.04
C LEU A 83 -0.90 -0.43 1.12
N VAL A 84 -1.13 0.78 1.63
CA VAL A 84 -1.12 2.01 0.84
C VAL A 84 0.29 2.62 0.88
N PRO A 85 0.98 2.84 -0.25
CA PRO A 85 2.28 3.50 -0.27
C PRO A 85 2.26 4.87 0.40
N VAL A 86 3.27 5.17 1.21
CA VAL A 86 3.41 6.46 1.89
C VAL A 86 3.61 7.59 0.86
N LEU A 87 2.95 8.72 1.08
CA LEU A 87 3.06 9.90 0.23
C LEU A 87 4.43 10.58 0.34
N ASN A 88 4.82 11.33 -0.68
CA ASN A 88 6.08 12.07 -0.75
C ASN A 88 7.33 11.16 -0.64
N GLN A 89 7.20 9.87 -0.93
CA GLN A 89 8.28 8.88 -0.92
C GLN A 89 8.32 8.10 -2.23
N PRO A 90 9.52 7.73 -2.74
CA PRO A 90 9.62 6.80 -3.85
C PRO A 90 9.13 5.41 -3.44
N LEU A 91 8.69 4.60 -4.41
CA LEU A 91 8.23 3.24 -4.14
C LEU A 91 9.36 2.33 -3.63
N SER A 92 10.61 2.61 -4.01
CA SER A 92 11.79 1.89 -3.52
C SER A 92 12.03 2.06 -2.01
N SER A 93 11.38 3.03 -1.35
CA SER A 93 11.40 3.14 0.11
C SER A 93 10.69 1.98 0.80
N ASN A 94 9.81 1.26 0.09
CA ASN A 94 9.00 0.17 0.63
C ASN A 94 8.20 0.54 1.89
N ARG A 95 7.81 1.81 2.00
CA ARG A 95 7.02 2.33 3.12
C ARG A 95 5.54 2.34 2.79
N TYR A 96 4.74 1.78 3.69
CA TYR A 96 3.31 1.63 3.55
C TYR A 96 2.57 1.99 4.83
N HIS A 97 1.35 2.49 4.68
CA HIS A 97 0.31 2.44 5.71
C HIS A 97 -0.45 1.13 5.57
N ALA A 98 -0.65 0.42 6.69
CA ALA A 98 -1.49 -0.77 6.72
C ALA A 98 -2.89 -0.39 7.21
N ILE A 99 -3.91 -0.62 6.37
CA ILE A 99 -5.30 -0.32 6.68
C ILE A 99 -6.09 -1.60 6.84
N GLN A 100 -6.93 -1.68 7.87
CA GLN A 100 -7.80 -2.82 8.08
C GLN A 100 -8.90 -2.88 7.03
N ALA A 101 -8.95 -3.96 6.25
CA ALA A 101 -9.89 -4.08 5.14
C ALA A 101 -11.28 -4.62 5.55
N ARG A 102 -11.37 -5.28 6.71
CA ARG A 102 -12.58 -5.98 7.18
C ARG A 102 -12.73 -5.93 8.71
N GLY A 103 -13.95 -6.13 9.19
CA GLY A 103 -14.26 -6.19 10.61
C GLY A 103 -14.66 -4.83 11.20
N LYS A 104 -14.67 -4.75 12.53
CA LYS A 104 -15.17 -3.58 13.29
C LYS A 104 -14.42 -2.28 12.97
N HIS A 105 -13.11 -2.40 12.76
CA HIS A 105 -12.19 -1.28 12.53
C HIS A 105 -11.88 -1.10 11.04
N LYS A 106 -12.81 -1.49 10.15
CA LYS A 106 -12.62 -1.38 8.70
C LYS A 106 -12.36 0.09 8.29
N GLY A 107 -11.29 0.30 7.53
CA GLY A 107 -10.87 1.62 7.05
C GLY A 107 -9.92 2.36 7.99
N GLU A 108 -9.69 1.84 9.19
CA GLU A 108 -8.73 2.40 10.15
C GLU A 108 -7.32 1.85 9.91
N ALA A 109 -6.32 2.66 10.22
CA ALA A 109 -4.91 2.34 10.08
C ALA A 109 -4.39 1.59 11.31
N PHE A 110 -3.57 0.57 11.08
CA PHE A 110 -2.78 -0.05 12.12
C PHE A 110 -1.66 0.92 12.57
N ALA A 111 -1.30 0.83 13.85
CA ALA A 111 -0.24 1.63 14.43
C ALA A 111 0.80 0.73 15.12
N ASN A 112 2.02 1.22 15.20
CA ASN A 112 3.09 0.65 15.99
C ASN A 112 2.85 0.96 17.47
N SER A 113 3.05 -0.04 18.32
CA SER A 113 3.09 0.12 19.77
C SER A 113 4.44 0.68 20.20
N LYS A 114 4.51 1.28 21.38
CA LYS A 114 5.78 1.73 22.00
C LYS A 114 6.15 0.83 23.18
N GLU A 115 7.29 1.11 23.80
CA GLU A 115 7.70 0.44 25.03
C GLU A 115 6.69 0.63 26.17
N GLU A 116 6.12 1.82 26.29
CA GLU A 116 5.05 2.13 27.27
C GLU A 116 3.77 1.32 27.08
N ASP A 117 3.53 0.78 25.88
CA ASP A 117 2.37 -0.06 25.58
C ASP A 117 2.63 -1.54 25.87
N MET A 118 3.86 -1.94 26.20
CA MET A 118 4.19 -3.34 26.44
C MET A 118 3.48 -3.88 27.67
N GLY A 119 2.98 -5.11 27.55
CA GLY A 119 2.44 -5.86 28.68
C GLY A 119 3.51 -6.73 29.33
N THR A 120 3.35 -7.02 30.61
CA THR A 120 4.17 -8.00 31.32
C THR A 120 3.31 -9.23 31.64
N CYS A 121 3.77 -10.43 31.26
CA CYS A 121 3.11 -11.69 31.61
C CYS A 121 4.18 -12.76 31.87
N CYS A 122 4.03 -13.53 32.96
CA CYS A 122 4.90 -14.67 33.31
C CYS A 122 6.41 -14.35 33.23
N PHE A 123 6.85 -13.22 33.80
CA PHE A 123 8.23 -12.73 33.80
C PHE A 123 8.80 -12.32 32.43
N CYS A 124 7.97 -12.23 31.40
CA CYS A 124 8.34 -11.79 30.05
C CYS A 124 7.56 -10.54 29.65
N ASN A 125 8.25 -9.57 29.03
CA ASN A 125 7.59 -8.46 28.36
C ASN A 125 7.10 -8.91 26.99
N PHE A 126 5.90 -8.49 26.61
CA PHE A 126 5.34 -8.73 25.29
C PHE A 126 4.76 -7.45 24.71
N VAL A 127 4.92 -7.29 23.39
CA VAL A 127 4.33 -6.17 22.67
C VAL A 127 2.82 -6.37 22.60
N ARG A 128 2.07 -5.46 23.24
CA ARG A 128 0.61 -5.40 23.12
C ARG A 128 0.27 -4.58 21.90
N ASP A 129 -0.44 -5.18 20.95
CA ASP A 129 -0.84 -4.49 19.73
C ASP A 129 -1.89 -3.41 20.03
N LEU A 130 -1.67 -2.20 19.50
CA LEU A 130 -2.66 -1.14 19.52
C LEU A 130 -3.85 -1.50 18.61
N LYS A 131 -5.03 -1.04 19.01
CA LYS A 131 -6.21 -1.11 18.12
C LYS A 131 -5.99 -0.15 16.95
N PRO A 132 -6.46 -0.51 15.74
CA PRO A 132 -6.45 0.43 14.64
C PRO A 132 -7.21 1.71 14.98
N ARG A 133 -6.79 2.81 14.36
CA ARG A 133 -7.35 4.15 14.56
C ARG A 133 -7.37 4.92 13.23
N PRO A 134 -8.06 6.06 13.14
CA PRO A 134 -8.12 6.83 11.90
C PRO A 134 -6.72 7.08 11.29
N LEU A 135 -6.64 6.98 9.97
CA LEU A 135 -5.38 7.19 9.23
C LEU A 135 -4.94 8.65 9.37
N ASP A 136 -3.71 8.82 9.83
CA ASP A 136 -2.98 10.09 9.80
C ASP A 136 -1.72 9.90 8.90
N PRO A 137 -1.70 10.50 7.71
CA PRO A 137 -0.58 10.37 6.78
C PRO A 137 0.77 10.83 7.34
N HIS A 138 0.76 11.73 8.33
CA HIS A 138 1.99 12.31 8.92
C HIS A 138 2.45 11.54 10.15
N ASP A 139 1.65 10.60 10.65
CA ASP A 139 1.99 9.82 11.82
C ASP A 139 2.97 8.70 11.46
N ILE A 140 4.23 8.89 11.87
CA ILE A 140 5.31 7.92 11.66
C ILE A 140 5.02 6.55 12.30
N TYR A 141 4.19 6.50 13.36
CA TYR A 141 3.81 5.25 14.00
C TYR A 141 2.74 4.50 13.20
N GLN A 142 2.12 5.10 12.18
CA GLN A 142 1.25 4.38 11.23
C GLN A 142 1.97 3.98 9.93
N GLN A 143 3.29 4.18 9.86
CA GLN A 143 4.11 3.82 8.71
C GLN A 143 4.96 2.59 9.01
N PHE A 144 5.03 1.70 8.02
CA PHE A 144 5.75 0.44 8.09
C PHE A 144 6.66 0.30 6.89
N GLU A 145 7.90 -0.13 7.12
CA GLU A 145 8.83 -0.49 6.06
C GLU A 145 8.80 -2.01 5.88
N ILE A 146 8.45 -2.46 4.66
CA ILE A 146 8.30 -3.88 4.34
C ILE A 146 9.59 -4.40 3.71
N TYR A 147 10.07 -5.54 4.19
CA TYR A 147 11.27 -6.20 3.71
C TYR A 147 10.95 -7.63 3.26
N LEU A 148 11.66 -8.07 2.23
CA LEU A 148 11.69 -9.45 1.82
C LEU A 148 12.73 -10.21 2.66
N ARG A 149 12.33 -11.35 3.22
CA ARG A 149 13.20 -12.33 3.86
C ARG A 149 13.86 -13.15 2.75
N GLY A 150 15.18 -13.13 2.69
CA GLY A 150 15.96 -13.90 1.71
C GLY A 150 15.66 -15.40 1.78
N THR A 151 15.68 -16.05 0.62
CA THR A 151 15.51 -17.48 0.43
C THR A 151 16.78 -18.23 0.84
N THR A 152 16.75 -18.93 1.97
CA THR A 152 17.67 -20.06 2.21
C THR A 152 16.99 -21.34 1.72
N CYS A 153 17.80 -22.26 1.19
CA CYS A 153 17.49 -23.44 0.39
C CYS A 153 16.27 -24.32 0.71
N ASN A 154 15.57 -24.15 1.85
CA ASN A 154 14.40 -24.96 2.23
C ASN A 154 13.22 -24.13 2.81
N HIS A 155 13.19 -22.81 2.62
CA HIS A 155 12.07 -21.96 3.01
C HIS A 155 11.62 -21.08 1.85
N TRP A 156 10.33 -21.11 1.52
CA TRP A 156 9.71 -20.12 0.66
C TRP A 156 9.97 -18.74 1.29
N GLY A 157 10.56 -17.83 0.52
CA GLY A 157 10.77 -16.45 0.96
C GLY A 157 9.45 -15.82 1.40
N GLY A 158 9.51 -14.84 2.28
CA GLY A 158 8.31 -14.16 2.78
C GLY A 158 8.67 -12.78 3.29
N PHE A 159 7.69 -12.02 3.75
CA PHE A 159 7.90 -10.65 4.17
C PHE A 159 8.00 -10.53 5.70
N TYR A 160 8.50 -9.39 6.13
CA TYR A 160 8.35 -8.87 7.48
C TYR A 160 8.35 -7.35 7.42
N ALA A 161 7.71 -6.70 8.39
CA ALA A 161 7.72 -5.24 8.48
C ALA A 161 8.49 -4.76 9.71
N ARG A 162 9.06 -3.55 9.58
CA ARG A 162 9.59 -2.77 10.70
C ARG A 162 8.81 -1.47 10.82
N SER A 163 8.86 -0.87 12.00
CA SER A 163 8.36 0.49 12.16
C SER A 163 9.31 1.46 11.49
N VAL A 164 8.77 2.54 10.91
CA VAL A 164 9.56 3.70 10.51
C VAL A 164 9.97 4.51 11.74
N ALA A 165 9.15 4.49 12.81
CA ALA A 165 9.51 5.08 14.09
C ALA A 165 10.58 4.22 14.80
N PRO A 166 11.65 4.83 15.33
CA PRO A 166 12.78 4.08 15.90
C PRO A 166 12.42 3.27 17.14
N ASP A 167 11.43 3.71 17.90
CA ASP A 167 10.89 3.09 19.12
C ASP A 167 9.59 2.31 18.87
N GLY A 168 9.18 2.17 17.61
CA GLY A 168 7.92 1.55 17.23
C GLY A 168 8.01 0.04 17.04
N PHE A 169 7.02 -0.67 17.56
CA PHE A 169 6.83 -2.11 17.37
C PHE A 169 5.60 -2.37 16.50
N PRO A 170 5.74 -2.94 15.29
CA PRO A 170 4.60 -3.23 14.44
C PRO A 170 3.62 -4.22 15.06
N PRO A 171 2.34 -4.20 14.64
CA PRO A 171 1.36 -5.18 15.09
C PRO A 171 1.83 -6.59 14.75
N HIS A 172 1.37 -7.57 15.54
CA HIS A 172 1.94 -8.91 15.56
C HIS A 172 1.99 -9.59 14.19
N PHE A 173 0.97 -9.40 13.36
CA PHE A 173 0.93 -9.98 12.01
C PHE A 173 1.97 -9.37 11.05
N LEU A 174 2.38 -8.12 11.24
CA LEU A 174 3.39 -7.46 10.41
C LEU A 174 4.82 -7.69 10.93
N ARG A 175 5.05 -7.68 12.25
CA ARG A 175 6.41 -7.86 12.83
C ARG A 175 6.93 -9.30 12.72
N ARG A 176 6.03 -10.29 12.66
CA ARG A 176 6.42 -11.70 12.47
C ARG A 176 7.15 -11.85 11.14
N LYS A 177 8.12 -12.78 11.08
CA LYS A 177 8.92 -13.00 9.87
C LYS A 177 8.36 -14.14 9.03
N GLY A 178 8.31 -13.94 7.72
CA GLY A 178 7.95 -14.96 6.75
C GLY A 178 6.45 -15.07 6.50
N TRP A 179 5.70 -13.98 6.65
CA TRP A 179 4.32 -13.94 6.17
C TRP A 179 4.29 -13.70 4.66
N GLU A 180 3.26 -14.20 3.99
CA GLU A 180 3.06 -14.13 2.56
C GLU A 180 1.90 -13.19 2.25
N ILE A 181 1.86 -12.62 1.04
CA ILE A 181 0.72 -11.83 0.58
C ILE A 181 0.02 -12.60 -0.53
N THR A 182 -1.25 -12.89 -0.34
CA THR A 182 -2.12 -13.43 -1.38
C THR A 182 -3.11 -12.36 -1.85
N THR A 183 -3.35 -12.32 -3.14
CA THR A 183 -4.24 -11.37 -3.81
C THR A 183 -5.53 -12.03 -4.30
N LYS A 184 -6.58 -11.24 -4.37
CA LYS A 184 -7.84 -11.62 -5.03
C LYS A 184 -8.42 -10.44 -5.77
N SER A 185 -8.82 -10.64 -7.03
CA SER A 185 -9.53 -9.62 -7.79
C SER A 185 -10.84 -9.22 -7.08
N PRO A 186 -11.07 -7.92 -6.84
CA PRO A 186 -12.37 -7.43 -6.37
C PRO A 186 -13.46 -7.72 -7.41
N LYS A 187 -14.71 -7.89 -6.96
CA LYS A 187 -15.86 -8.14 -7.85
C LYS A 187 -16.63 -6.87 -8.23
N ASN A 188 -16.58 -5.85 -7.37
CA ASN A 188 -17.47 -4.68 -7.44
C ASN A 188 -16.67 -3.37 -7.50
N TYR A 189 -15.40 -3.44 -7.86
CA TYR A 189 -14.50 -2.29 -7.85
C TYR A 189 -13.42 -2.49 -8.90
N GLU A 190 -13.20 -1.47 -9.70
CA GLU A 190 -12.09 -1.37 -10.63
C GLU A 190 -11.34 -0.08 -10.35
N LEU A 191 -10.02 -0.19 -10.19
CA LEU A 191 -9.14 0.95 -10.04
C LEU A 191 -8.63 1.32 -11.43
N GLY A 192 -9.20 2.38 -11.99
CA GLY A 192 -8.82 2.91 -13.30
C GLY A 192 -7.47 3.64 -13.31
N GLU A 193 -7.05 4.02 -14.50
CA GLU A 193 -5.81 4.78 -14.71
C GLU A 193 -5.98 6.26 -14.34
N ALA A 194 -5.02 6.78 -13.59
CA ALA A 194 -4.85 8.20 -13.32
C ALA A 194 -3.40 8.60 -13.62
N LEU A 195 -3.22 9.41 -14.67
CA LEU A 195 -1.93 9.78 -15.23
C LEU A 195 -1.23 10.91 -14.46
N GLY A 196 -1.98 11.64 -13.63
CA GLY A 196 -1.49 12.80 -12.89
C GLY A 196 -1.76 14.11 -13.60
N LEU A 197 -0.97 15.12 -13.26
CA LEU A 197 -0.97 16.42 -13.93
C LEU A 197 -0.29 16.29 -15.30
N ASP A 198 -0.88 16.94 -16.31
CA ASP A 198 -0.28 17.18 -17.61
C ASP A 198 0.49 18.52 -17.57
N PRO A 199 1.84 18.50 -17.55
CA PRO A 199 2.63 19.72 -17.46
C PRO A 199 2.48 20.61 -18.69
N ALA A 200 2.25 20.03 -19.86
CA ALA A 200 2.10 20.78 -21.11
C ALA A 200 0.78 21.55 -21.12
N LEU A 201 -0.31 20.94 -20.65
CA LEU A 201 -1.58 21.65 -20.45
C LEU A 201 -1.49 22.67 -19.31
N ARG A 202 -0.77 22.36 -18.22
CA ARG A 202 -0.58 23.29 -17.10
C ARG A 202 0.23 24.53 -17.47
N ALA A 203 1.18 24.39 -18.39
CA ALA A 203 1.99 25.50 -18.89
C ALA A 203 1.23 26.39 -19.89
N ARG A 204 0.07 25.95 -20.41
CA ARG A 204 -0.77 26.78 -21.28
C ARG A 204 -1.46 27.86 -20.46
N LEU A 205 -1.28 29.11 -20.86
CA LEU A 205 -2.10 30.20 -20.37
C LEU A 205 -3.52 30.05 -20.96
N PRO A 206 -4.57 30.40 -20.20
CA PRO A 206 -5.90 30.48 -20.78
C PRO A 206 -5.88 31.49 -21.94
N GLU A 207 -6.47 31.12 -23.07
CA GLU A 207 -6.70 32.06 -24.16
C GLU A 207 -7.58 33.19 -23.64
N PHE A 208 -7.25 34.47 -23.89
CA PHE A 208 -8.01 35.60 -23.35
C PHE A 208 -9.12 36.10 -24.30
N ASP A 209 -9.42 35.36 -25.36
CA ASP A 209 -10.46 35.68 -26.34
C ASP A 209 -11.82 35.12 -25.89
N PHE A 210 -12.46 35.78 -24.90
CA PHE A 210 -13.85 35.50 -24.54
C PHE A 210 -14.75 36.74 -24.67
N PRO A 211 -16.01 36.58 -25.08
CA PRO A 211 -16.98 37.67 -25.05
C PRO A 211 -17.17 38.19 -23.62
N LEU A 212 -17.22 39.52 -23.44
CA LEU A 212 -17.42 40.23 -22.16
C LEU A 212 -18.68 39.82 -21.36
N LEU A 213 -19.56 39.00 -21.94
CA LEU A 213 -20.75 38.45 -21.29
C LEU A 213 -20.48 37.20 -20.44
N ASN A 214 -19.34 36.51 -20.62
CA ASN A 214 -19.01 35.32 -19.86
C ASN A 214 -18.26 35.68 -18.57
N LYS A 215 -18.76 35.17 -17.43
CA LYS A 215 -18.17 35.42 -16.10
C LYS A 215 -16.88 34.62 -15.83
N SER A 216 -16.53 33.65 -16.68
CA SER A 216 -15.32 32.85 -16.59
C SER A 216 -14.92 32.26 -17.95
N SER A 217 -13.64 31.92 -18.10
CA SER A 217 -13.09 31.17 -19.23
C SER A 217 -13.56 29.71 -19.23
N GLU A 218 -13.37 29.00 -20.34
CA GLU A 218 -13.62 27.56 -20.44
C GLU A 218 -12.73 26.78 -19.45
N THR A 219 -13.31 25.78 -18.78
CA THR A 219 -12.58 24.94 -17.82
C THR A 219 -11.77 23.87 -18.54
N ILE A 220 -10.44 23.93 -18.42
CA ILE A 220 -9.53 22.92 -18.98
C ILE A 220 -9.14 21.94 -17.87
N VAL A 221 -9.41 20.65 -18.07
CA VAL A 221 -8.95 19.60 -17.15
C VAL A 221 -7.46 19.35 -17.40
N VAL A 222 -6.64 19.68 -16.40
CA VAL A 222 -5.17 19.65 -16.50
C VAL A 222 -4.56 18.36 -15.94
N GLY A 223 -5.39 17.44 -15.45
CA GLY A 223 -4.93 16.17 -14.90
C GLY A 223 -5.99 15.44 -14.09
N ASN A 224 -5.69 14.18 -13.76
CA ASN A 224 -6.51 13.33 -12.91
C ASN A 224 -5.66 12.62 -11.85
N GLY A 225 -6.27 12.24 -10.73
CA GLY A 225 -5.57 11.57 -9.65
C GLY A 225 -6.52 10.90 -8.68
N ILE A 226 -5.97 9.97 -7.92
CA ILE A 226 -6.74 9.13 -7.01
C ILE A 226 -6.48 9.58 -5.59
N VAL A 227 -7.56 9.80 -4.85
CA VAL A 227 -7.51 9.92 -3.39
C VAL A 227 -8.02 8.60 -2.83
N HIS A 228 -7.14 7.87 -2.16
CA HIS A 228 -7.55 6.62 -1.51
C HIS A 228 -8.61 6.98 -0.45
N SER A 229 -9.76 6.29 -0.44
CA SER A 229 -10.89 6.69 0.42
C SER A 229 -10.54 6.73 1.91
N CYS A 230 -9.58 5.91 2.35
CA CYS A 230 -9.05 5.94 3.72
C CYS A 230 -8.30 7.23 4.09
N LEU A 231 -7.86 8.02 3.11
CA LEU A 231 -7.24 9.33 3.31
C LEU A 231 -8.25 10.48 3.39
N LEU A 232 -9.52 10.23 3.08
CA LEU A 232 -10.58 11.23 3.23
C LEU A 232 -11.00 11.24 4.71
N LYS A 233 -10.56 12.26 5.43
CA LYS A 233 -11.04 12.53 6.80
C LYS A 233 -12.54 12.82 6.69
N LYS A 234 -13.39 11.96 7.27
CA LYS A 234 -14.80 12.30 7.48
C LYS A 234 -14.83 13.32 8.60
N GLU A 235 -14.91 14.60 8.27
CA GLU A 235 -15.36 15.61 9.21
C GLU A 235 -16.87 15.38 9.42
N HIS A 236 -17.25 15.12 10.67
CA HIS A 236 -18.64 15.01 11.13
C HIS A 236 -18.92 16.18 12.06
#